data_AF-A0A5T6ZD43-F1
#
_entry.id   AF-A0A5T6ZD43-F1
#
_cell.length_a   1.000
_cell.length_b   1.000
_cell.length_c   1.000
_cell.angle_alpha   90.00
_cell.angle_beta   90.00
_cell.angle_gamma   90.00
#
_symmetry.space_group_name_H-M   'P 1'
#
loop_
_entity.id
_entity.type
_entity.pdbx_description
1 polymer ?
#
loop_
_entity_poly.entity_id
_entity_poly.type
_entity_poly.pdbx_seq_one_letter_code
_entity_poly.pdbx_strand_id
1 'polypeptide(L)'
;MAQVINTNSLSLLTQNNLNKSQSALGTAIERLSSGLRINSAKDDAAGQAIANRFTANIKGLTQASRNANDGISIAQTTEGALNEINNNLQRVRELAVQSANSTNSQSDLDSIQAEITQRLNEIDRVSGQTQFNGVKVLAQDNTLTIQVGANDGETIDIDLKQINSQTLGLDTLNVQQKYKVSDTAAIVTGYADTTIALDNSTFKASATGLGGTDQKIDGDLKFDDTTGKYYAKVTVTGGTGKDGYYEVSVDKTNGEVTLAGGATSPLTGGLPATATEDVKNVQVANADLTEAKAALTAAGVTG
;
A
#
# COMPACT_ATOMS: atom_id res chain seq x y z
N MET A 1 1.18 -96.71 -48.40
CA MET A 1 2.39 -95.94 -48.06
C MET A 1 2.45 -94.74 -48.99
N ALA A 2 2.15 -93.54 -48.51
CA ALA A 2 2.30 -92.33 -49.30
C ALA A 2 3.79 -91.94 -49.34
N GLN A 3 4.50 -92.42 -50.37
CA GLN A 3 5.81 -91.91 -50.74
C GLN A 3 5.60 -90.66 -51.60
N VAL A 4 5.95 -89.51 -51.05
CA VAL A 4 6.10 -88.26 -51.80
C VAL A 4 7.51 -87.76 -51.52
N ILE A 5 8.39 -87.77 -52.53
CA ILE A 5 9.81 -87.38 -52.40
C ILE A 5 9.98 -85.86 -52.37
N ASN A 6 9.01 -85.11 -52.91
CA ASN A 6 9.12 -83.65 -53.05
C ASN A 6 8.66 -82.85 -51.82
N THR A 7 7.92 -83.46 -50.89
CA THR A 7 7.48 -82.80 -49.64
C THR A 7 7.43 -83.83 -48.51
N ASN A 8 8.42 -83.76 -47.62
CA ASN A 8 8.50 -84.64 -46.46
C ASN A 8 7.63 -84.09 -45.31
N SER A 9 6.38 -84.53 -45.27
CA SER A 9 5.39 -84.06 -44.28
C SER A 9 5.79 -84.36 -42.83
N LEU A 10 6.52 -85.45 -42.56
CA LEU A 10 6.97 -85.79 -41.21
C LEU A 10 8.10 -84.85 -40.75
N SER A 11 9.00 -84.49 -41.67
CA SER A 11 10.04 -83.48 -41.44
C SER A 11 9.43 -82.09 -41.20
N LEU A 12 8.48 -81.67 -42.04
CA LEU A 12 7.74 -80.40 -41.87
C LEU A 12 6.96 -80.33 -40.55
N LEU A 13 6.36 -81.43 -40.11
CA LEU A 13 5.66 -81.49 -38.82
C LEU A 13 6.64 -81.39 -37.64
N THR A 14 7.80 -82.05 -37.74
CA THR A 14 8.87 -81.93 -36.75
C THR A 14 9.42 -80.50 -36.70
N GLN A 15 9.60 -79.86 -37.85
CA GLN A 15 10.06 -78.47 -37.97
C GLN A 15 9.03 -77.47 -37.43
N ASN A 16 7.74 -77.70 -37.66
CA ASN A 16 6.67 -76.90 -37.04
C ASN A 16 6.63 -77.03 -35.51
N ASN A 17 6.84 -78.23 -34.96
CA ASN A 17 6.96 -78.42 -33.52
C ASN A 17 8.20 -77.70 -32.96
N LEU A 18 9.32 -77.73 -33.68
CA LEU A 18 10.54 -76.96 -33.35
C LEU A 18 10.27 -75.45 -33.33
N ASN A 19 9.58 -74.92 -34.34
CA ASN A 19 9.17 -73.51 -34.39
C ASN A 19 8.23 -73.14 -33.23
N LYS A 20 7.35 -74.06 -32.81
CA LYS A 20 6.48 -73.86 -31.64
C LYS A 20 7.29 -73.79 -30.33
N SER A 21 8.28 -74.67 -30.17
CA SER A 21 9.21 -74.63 -29.03
C SER A 21 10.07 -73.36 -29.04
N GLN A 22 10.54 -72.92 -30.20
CA GLN A 22 11.31 -71.68 -30.34
C GLN A 22 10.46 -70.44 -30.01
N SER A 23 9.19 -70.42 -30.43
CA SER A 23 8.24 -69.36 -30.09
C SER A 23 7.94 -69.33 -28.59
N ALA A 24 7.73 -70.49 -27.96
CA ALA A 24 7.52 -70.59 -26.51
C ALA A 24 8.75 -70.14 -25.71
N LEU A 25 9.97 -70.49 -26.18
CA LEU A 25 11.22 -70.00 -25.61
C LEU A 25 11.34 -68.47 -25.73
N GLY A 26 10.97 -67.90 -26.88
CA GLY A 26 10.94 -66.45 -27.08
C GLY A 26 10.05 -65.74 -26.07
N THR A 27 8.81 -66.23 -25.86
CA THR A 27 7.90 -65.68 -24.84
C THR A 27 8.44 -65.86 -23.43
N ALA A 28 9.09 -66.98 -23.12
CA ALA A 28 9.72 -67.21 -21.82
C ALA A 28 10.86 -66.21 -21.57
N ILE A 29 11.72 -65.95 -22.57
CA ILE A 29 12.80 -64.95 -22.49
C ILE A 29 12.23 -63.54 -22.33
N GLU A 30 11.16 -63.19 -23.05
CA GLU A 30 10.50 -61.88 -22.94
C GLU A 30 9.90 -61.64 -21.54
N ARG A 31 9.25 -62.65 -20.97
CA ARG A 31 8.74 -62.59 -19.58
C ARG A 31 9.88 -62.55 -18.55
N LEU A 32 10.97 -63.28 -18.79
CA LEU A 32 12.15 -63.24 -17.91
C LEU A 32 12.83 -61.87 -17.94
N SER A 33 12.95 -61.27 -19.12
CA SER A 33 13.60 -59.97 -19.32
C SER A 33 12.77 -58.80 -18.80
N SER A 34 11.44 -58.87 -18.91
CA SER A 34 10.53 -57.85 -18.38
C SER A 34 10.24 -58.05 -16.89
N GLY A 35 10.36 -59.28 -16.39
CA GLY A 35 9.89 -59.67 -15.05
C GLY A 35 8.37 -59.71 -14.92
N LEU A 36 7.62 -59.45 -16.00
CA LEU A 36 6.16 -59.37 -16.00
C LEU A 36 5.55 -60.64 -16.57
N ARG A 37 4.58 -61.22 -15.85
CA ARG A 37 3.84 -62.41 -16.31
C ARG A 37 2.89 -62.10 -17.48
N ILE A 38 2.34 -60.89 -17.52
CA ILE A 38 1.46 -60.38 -18.58
C ILE A 38 2.21 -59.23 -19.24
N ASN A 39 2.75 -59.45 -20.44
CA ASN A 39 3.54 -58.43 -21.14
C ASN A 39 2.72 -57.69 -22.21
N SER A 40 1.68 -58.33 -22.76
CA SER A 40 0.83 -57.76 -23.80
C SER A 40 -0.65 -58.13 -23.64
N ALA A 41 -1.54 -57.41 -24.34
CA ALA A 41 -2.98 -57.68 -24.34
C ALA A 41 -3.32 -59.04 -24.94
N LYS A 42 -2.38 -59.62 -25.70
CA LYS A 42 -2.50 -60.96 -26.29
C LYS A 42 -2.37 -62.06 -25.23
N ASP A 43 -1.65 -61.82 -24.13
CA ASP A 43 -1.47 -62.78 -23.05
C ASP A 43 -2.73 -62.86 -22.16
N ASP A 44 -3.25 -61.70 -21.75
CA ASP A 44 -4.49 -61.57 -20.96
C ASP A 44 -4.98 -60.11 -21.03
N ALA A 45 -5.95 -59.83 -21.90
CA ALA A 45 -6.49 -58.48 -22.09
C ALA A 45 -7.16 -57.93 -20.83
N ALA A 46 -7.88 -58.78 -20.07
CA ALA A 46 -8.56 -58.37 -18.85
C ALA A 46 -7.55 -58.11 -17.72
N GLY A 47 -6.56 -59.01 -17.55
CA GLY A 47 -5.48 -58.85 -16.60
C GLY A 47 -4.62 -57.62 -16.87
N GLN A 48 -4.30 -57.33 -18.14
CA GLN A 48 -3.57 -56.12 -18.50
C GLN A 48 -4.39 -54.84 -18.26
N ALA A 49 -5.69 -54.84 -18.57
CA ALA A 49 -6.58 -53.71 -18.30
C ALA A 49 -6.66 -53.40 -16.78
N ILE A 50 -6.80 -54.44 -15.96
CA ILE A 50 -6.80 -54.31 -14.49
C ILE A 50 -5.44 -53.80 -13.99
N ALA A 51 -4.33 -54.34 -14.50
CA ALA A 51 -2.98 -53.90 -14.12
C ALA A 51 -2.72 -52.44 -14.50
N ASN A 52 -3.18 -51.99 -15.68
CA ASN A 52 -3.11 -50.59 -16.10
C ASN A 52 -3.96 -49.70 -15.18
N ARG A 53 -5.17 -50.13 -14.81
CA ARG A 53 -6.02 -49.40 -13.85
C ARG A 53 -5.37 -49.29 -12.48
N PHE A 54 -4.76 -50.36 -11.97
CA PHE A 54 -4.02 -50.28 -10.71
C PHE A 54 -2.78 -49.41 -10.81
N THR A 55 -2.07 -49.42 -11.93
CA THR A 55 -0.94 -48.51 -12.16
C THR A 55 -1.40 -47.05 -12.18
N ALA A 56 -2.54 -46.76 -12.81
CA ALA A 56 -3.17 -45.43 -12.77
C ALA A 56 -3.55 -45.05 -11.33
N ASN A 57 -4.19 -45.94 -10.57
CA ASN A 57 -4.54 -45.71 -9.17
C ASN A 57 -3.29 -45.50 -8.30
N ILE A 58 -2.20 -46.25 -8.49
CA ILE A 58 -0.95 -46.06 -7.74
C ILE A 58 -0.38 -44.67 -8.02
N LYS A 59 -0.34 -44.24 -9.29
CA LYS A 59 0.11 -42.89 -9.65
C LYS A 59 -0.81 -41.82 -9.06
N GLY A 60 -2.13 -42.04 -9.14
CA GLY A 60 -3.15 -41.17 -8.55
C GLY A 60 -2.98 -41.03 -7.04
N LEU A 61 -2.87 -42.13 -6.31
CA LEU A 61 -2.64 -42.17 -4.87
C LEU A 61 -1.29 -41.54 -4.48
N THR A 62 -0.25 -41.69 -5.31
CA THR A 62 1.04 -41.03 -5.06
C THR A 62 0.89 -39.50 -5.14
N GLN A 63 0.14 -38.99 -6.11
CA GLN A 63 -0.15 -37.56 -6.19
C GLN A 63 -1.08 -37.12 -5.06
N ALA A 64 -2.11 -37.90 -4.74
CA ALA A 64 -3.04 -37.63 -3.66
C ALA A 64 -2.33 -37.59 -2.29
N SER A 65 -1.31 -38.43 -2.08
CA SER A 65 -0.43 -38.36 -0.91
C SER A 65 0.35 -37.05 -0.85
N ARG A 66 0.82 -36.49 -1.98
CA ARG A 66 1.44 -35.15 -1.99
C ARG A 66 0.41 -34.07 -1.67
N ASN A 67 -0.78 -34.12 -2.27
CA ASN A 67 -1.86 -33.18 -1.98
C ASN A 67 -2.24 -33.21 -0.48
N ALA A 68 -2.27 -34.39 0.14
CA ALA A 68 -2.51 -34.52 1.58
C ALA A 68 -1.40 -33.86 2.41
N ASN A 69 -0.13 -33.96 1.99
CA ASN A 69 0.97 -33.26 2.65
C ASN A 69 0.88 -31.73 2.49
N ASP A 70 0.37 -31.23 1.35
CA ASP A 70 0.08 -29.81 1.19
C ASP A 70 -1.05 -29.37 2.14
N GLY A 71 -2.09 -30.21 2.30
CA GLY A 71 -3.14 -30.03 3.30
C GLY A 71 -2.62 -29.96 4.75
N ILE A 72 -1.64 -30.79 5.09
CA ILE A 72 -0.96 -30.72 6.40
C ILE A 72 -0.16 -29.42 6.51
N SER A 73 0.56 -29.04 5.47
CA SER A 73 1.43 -27.86 5.47
C SER A 73 0.63 -26.55 5.61
N ILE A 74 -0.52 -26.44 4.95
CA ILE A 74 -1.41 -25.29 5.11
C ILE A 74 -2.03 -25.25 6.51
N ALA A 75 -2.42 -26.39 7.08
CA ALA A 75 -2.93 -26.46 8.44
C ALA A 75 -1.87 -26.01 9.45
N GLN A 76 -0.63 -26.50 9.34
CA GLN A 76 0.48 -26.09 10.21
C GLN A 76 0.85 -24.61 10.06
N THR A 77 0.84 -24.08 8.84
CA THR A 77 1.09 -22.66 8.58
C THR A 77 0.01 -21.80 9.25
N THR A 78 -1.25 -22.22 9.15
CA THR A 78 -2.39 -21.55 9.78
C THR A 78 -2.31 -21.63 11.30
N GLU A 79 -1.99 -22.81 11.84
CA GLU A 79 -1.81 -23.04 13.28
C GLU A 79 -0.67 -22.20 13.87
N GLY A 80 0.47 -22.11 13.18
CA GLY A 80 1.58 -21.26 13.58
C GLY A 80 1.18 -19.79 13.68
N ALA A 81 0.44 -19.29 12.69
CA ALA A 81 -0.08 -17.92 12.73
C ALA A 81 -1.13 -17.71 13.83
N LEU A 82 -2.00 -18.69 14.07
CA LEU A 82 -2.97 -18.64 15.17
C LEU A 82 -2.29 -18.63 16.55
N ASN A 83 -1.16 -19.31 16.71
CA ASN A 83 -0.37 -19.26 17.95
C ASN A 83 0.18 -17.84 18.20
N GLU A 84 0.67 -17.15 17.17
CA GLU A 84 1.09 -15.74 17.29
C GLU A 84 -0.09 -14.81 17.63
N ILE A 85 -1.25 -15.02 17.01
CA ILE A 85 -2.48 -14.28 17.38
C ILE A 85 -2.86 -14.56 18.84
N ASN A 86 -2.79 -15.81 19.28
CA ASN A 86 -3.09 -16.19 20.66
C ASN A 86 -2.17 -15.50 21.67
N ASN A 87 -0.86 -15.46 21.41
CA ASN A 87 0.11 -14.75 22.24
C ASN A 87 -0.21 -13.25 22.35
N ASN A 88 -0.55 -12.61 21.22
CA ASN A 88 -0.95 -11.19 21.22
C ASN A 88 -2.25 -10.96 22.03
N LEU A 89 -3.24 -11.85 21.91
CA LEU A 89 -4.48 -11.76 22.68
C LEU A 89 -4.27 -11.97 24.18
N GLN A 90 -3.36 -12.86 24.58
CA GLN A 90 -2.99 -13.01 25.99
C GLN A 90 -2.38 -11.73 26.54
N ARG A 91 -1.49 -11.07 25.76
CA ARG A 91 -0.94 -9.77 26.14
C ARG A 91 -2.00 -8.68 26.25
N VAL A 92 -2.95 -8.62 25.32
CA VAL A 92 -4.10 -7.69 25.40
C VAL A 92 -4.92 -7.94 26.67
N ARG A 93 -5.12 -9.20 27.05
CA ARG A 93 -5.82 -9.56 28.28
C ARG A 93 -5.08 -9.08 29.54
N GLU A 94 -3.75 -9.22 29.59
CA GLU A 94 -2.94 -8.66 30.70
C GLU A 94 -3.13 -7.14 30.81
N LEU A 95 -3.05 -6.44 29.68
CA LEU A 95 -3.23 -4.99 29.60
C LEU A 95 -4.63 -4.54 30.01
N ALA A 96 -5.67 -5.30 29.65
CA ALA A 96 -7.04 -5.04 30.06
C ALA A 96 -7.25 -5.24 31.58
N VAL A 97 -6.56 -6.21 32.19
CA VAL A 97 -6.57 -6.37 33.66
C VAL A 97 -5.79 -5.24 34.32
N GLN A 98 -4.66 -4.82 33.75
CA GLN A 98 -3.86 -3.71 34.25
C GLN A 98 -4.64 -2.38 34.22
N SER A 99 -5.38 -2.11 33.14
CA SER A 99 -6.13 -0.86 32.95
C SER A 99 -7.29 -0.70 33.94
N ALA A 100 -7.82 -1.80 34.48
CA ALA A 100 -8.92 -1.79 35.44
C ALA A 100 -8.56 -1.20 36.82
N ASN A 101 -7.27 -0.92 37.09
CA ASN A 101 -6.84 -0.28 38.33
C ASN A 101 -7.10 1.23 38.30
N SER A 102 -7.93 1.74 39.23
CA SER A 102 -8.24 3.18 39.33
C SER A 102 -7.06 4.05 39.77
N THR A 103 -5.93 3.45 40.15
CA THR A 103 -4.67 4.16 40.45
C THR A 103 -3.92 4.61 39.20
N ASN A 104 -4.28 4.09 38.02
CA ASN A 104 -3.70 4.52 36.75
C ASN A 104 -4.13 5.96 36.44
N SER A 105 -3.17 6.78 36.02
CA SER A 105 -3.45 8.09 35.43
C SER A 105 -4.00 7.96 34.00
N GLN A 106 -4.58 9.01 33.45
CA GLN A 106 -5.00 8.98 32.03
C GLN A 106 -3.83 8.72 31.08
N SER A 107 -2.63 9.26 31.36
CA SER A 107 -1.43 8.98 30.58
C SER A 107 -0.96 7.51 30.66
N ASP A 108 -1.21 6.83 31.79
CA ASP A 108 -0.94 5.39 31.90
C ASP A 108 -1.92 4.59 31.04
N LEU A 109 -3.21 4.97 31.05
CA LEU A 109 -4.23 4.34 30.20
C LEU A 109 -3.96 4.58 28.71
N ASP A 110 -3.46 5.77 28.34
CA ASP A 110 -3.04 6.07 26.96
C ASP A 110 -1.86 5.18 26.53
N SER A 111 -0.89 4.96 27.42
CA SER A 111 0.26 4.08 27.16
C SER A 111 -0.17 2.61 27.02
N ILE A 112 -1.08 2.15 27.89
CA ILE A 112 -1.67 0.81 27.81
C ILE A 112 -2.45 0.67 26.49
N GLN A 113 -3.25 1.65 26.11
CA GLN A 113 -4.00 1.64 24.85
C GLN A 113 -3.10 1.63 23.63
N ALA A 114 -1.97 2.35 23.67
CA ALA A 114 -0.98 2.32 22.59
C ALA A 114 -0.44 0.89 22.37
N GLU A 115 -0.13 0.17 23.45
CA GLU A 115 0.29 -1.23 23.34
C GLU A 115 -0.87 -2.12 22.84
N ILE A 116 -2.09 -1.98 23.37
CA ILE A 116 -3.26 -2.73 22.87
C ILE A 116 -3.45 -2.53 21.36
N THR A 117 -3.40 -1.27 20.90
CA THR A 117 -3.51 -0.93 19.48
C THR A 117 -2.41 -1.60 18.65
N GLN A 118 -1.18 -1.64 19.16
CA GLN A 118 -0.08 -2.33 18.49
C GLN A 118 -0.32 -3.84 18.39
N ARG A 119 -0.85 -4.48 19.44
CA ARG A 119 -1.18 -5.92 19.42
C ARG A 119 -2.31 -6.23 18.45
N LEU A 120 -3.36 -5.40 18.40
CA LEU A 120 -4.46 -5.57 17.46
C LEU A 120 -4.00 -5.36 16.01
N ASN A 121 -3.16 -4.35 15.75
CA ASN A 121 -2.56 -4.14 14.44
C ASN A 121 -1.67 -5.31 14.01
N GLU A 122 -0.94 -5.93 14.94
CA GLU A 122 -0.13 -7.12 14.64
C GLU A 122 -1.01 -8.34 14.31
N ILE A 123 -2.15 -8.51 15.00
CA ILE A 123 -3.14 -9.54 14.65
C ILE A 123 -3.67 -9.32 13.22
N ASP A 124 -4.02 -8.07 12.87
CA ASP A 124 -4.51 -7.74 11.53
C ASP A 124 -3.44 -7.94 10.45
N ARG A 125 -2.18 -7.63 10.78
CA ARG A 125 -1.04 -7.88 9.90
C ARG A 125 -0.84 -9.38 9.67
N VAL A 126 -0.80 -10.19 10.73
CA VAL A 126 -0.67 -11.65 10.63
C VAL A 126 -1.84 -12.25 9.82
N SER A 127 -3.05 -11.79 10.08
CA SER A 127 -4.26 -12.19 9.34
C SER A 127 -4.16 -11.95 7.83
N GLY A 128 -3.80 -10.72 7.44
CA GLY A 128 -3.74 -10.32 6.03
C GLY A 128 -2.50 -10.81 5.27
N GLN A 129 -1.39 -11.05 5.98
CA GLN A 129 -0.11 -11.35 5.32
C GLN A 129 0.24 -12.84 5.29
N THR A 130 -0.18 -13.64 6.27
CA THR A 130 0.14 -15.08 6.34
C THR A 130 -0.40 -15.82 5.12
N GLN A 131 0.46 -16.59 4.46
CA GLN A 131 0.11 -17.28 3.23
C GLN A 131 0.83 -18.60 3.07
N PHE A 132 0.16 -19.54 2.42
CA PHE A 132 0.76 -20.76 1.90
C PHE A 132 0.51 -20.84 0.40
N ASN A 133 1.57 -20.85 -0.40
CA ASN A 133 1.50 -20.92 -1.86
C ASN A 133 0.53 -19.87 -2.48
N GLY A 134 0.52 -18.65 -1.94
CA GLY A 134 -0.35 -17.55 -2.39
C GLY A 134 -1.74 -17.51 -1.74
N VAL A 135 -2.19 -18.59 -1.08
CA VAL A 135 -3.48 -18.61 -0.37
C VAL A 135 -3.33 -17.89 0.97
N LYS A 136 -4.12 -16.83 1.19
CA LYS A 136 -4.17 -16.09 2.46
C LYS A 136 -5.00 -16.87 3.48
N VAL A 137 -4.33 -17.53 4.43
CA VAL A 137 -4.94 -18.57 5.25
C VAL A 137 -5.91 -18.08 6.33
N LEU A 138 -5.81 -16.79 6.72
CA LEU A 138 -6.62 -16.18 7.78
C LEU A 138 -7.40 -14.94 7.32
N ALA A 139 -7.30 -14.57 6.03
CA ALA A 139 -7.84 -13.30 5.53
C ALA A 139 -9.32 -13.36 5.13
N GLN A 140 -9.85 -14.56 4.83
CA GLN A 140 -11.23 -14.77 4.40
C GLN A 140 -11.71 -16.16 4.80
N ASP A 141 -13.03 -16.32 4.90
CA ASP A 141 -13.65 -17.63 5.00
C ASP A 141 -13.51 -18.36 3.65
N ASN A 142 -12.95 -19.57 3.69
CA ASN A 142 -12.78 -20.39 2.50
C ASN A 142 -12.69 -21.87 2.89
N THR A 143 -13.33 -22.74 2.11
CA THR A 143 -13.19 -24.20 2.27
C THR A 143 -12.26 -24.71 1.18
N LEU A 144 -11.08 -25.21 1.58
CA LEU A 144 -10.15 -25.87 0.66
C LEU A 144 -10.46 -27.36 0.59
N THR A 145 -10.89 -27.82 -0.58
CA THR A 145 -11.13 -29.23 -0.85
C THR A 145 -9.83 -29.90 -1.32
N ILE A 146 -9.27 -30.82 -0.54
CA ILE A 146 -8.03 -31.52 -0.87
C ILE A 146 -8.37 -32.94 -1.35
N GLN A 147 -8.08 -33.24 -2.61
CA GLN A 147 -8.26 -34.57 -3.19
C GLN A 147 -7.20 -35.54 -2.64
N VAL A 148 -7.63 -36.51 -1.83
CA VAL A 148 -6.78 -37.49 -1.15
C VAL A 148 -6.96 -38.93 -1.66
N GLY A 149 -7.94 -39.17 -2.52
CA GLY A 149 -8.16 -40.45 -3.17
C GLY A 149 -7.90 -40.46 -4.67
N ALA A 150 -8.07 -41.63 -5.28
CA ALA A 150 -7.82 -41.85 -6.71
C ALA A 150 -9.05 -41.54 -7.58
N ASN A 151 -10.25 -41.46 -6.99
CA ASN A 151 -11.51 -41.18 -7.68
C ASN A 151 -12.07 -39.81 -7.28
N ASP A 152 -12.83 -39.20 -8.17
CA ASP A 152 -13.46 -37.90 -7.93
C ASP A 152 -14.34 -37.93 -6.67
N GLY A 153 -14.22 -36.90 -5.83
CA GLY A 153 -15.00 -36.74 -4.59
C GLY A 153 -14.40 -37.43 -3.36
N GLU A 154 -13.28 -38.13 -3.48
CA GLU A 154 -12.50 -38.63 -2.35
C GLU A 154 -11.63 -37.50 -1.75
N THR A 155 -12.28 -36.51 -1.13
CA THR A 155 -11.66 -35.29 -0.60
C THR A 155 -11.67 -35.19 0.92
N ILE A 156 -10.78 -34.36 1.45
CA ILE A 156 -10.82 -33.83 2.82
C ILE A 156 -10.89 -32.31 2.72
N ASP A 157 -11.82 -31.71 3.45
CA ASP A 157 -12.04 -30.28 3.43
C ASP A 157 -11.34 -29.62 4.62
N ILE A 158 -10.71 -28.47 4.36
CA ILE A 158 -10.09 -27.60 5.37
C ILE A 158 -10.84 -26.28 5.36
N ASP A 159 -11.55 -26.00 6.45
CA ASP A 159 -12.28 -24.75 6.63
C ASP A 159 -11.36 -23.67 7.22
N LEU A 160 -10.94 -22.75 6.36
CA LEU A 160 -10.27 -21.53 6.76
C LEU A 160 -11.30 -20.48 7.16
N LYS A 161 -10.96 -19.72 8.20
CA LYS A 161 -11.80 -18.66 8.75
C LYS A 161 -11.05 -17.34 8.77
N GLN A 162 -11.78 -16.26 8.53
CA GLN A 162 -11.26 -14.92 8.69
C GLN A 162 -11.06 -14.62 10.18
N ILE A 163 -9.82 -14.42 10.60
CA ILE A 163 -9.48 -14.08 11.99
C ILE A 163 -8.71 -12.76 12.00
N ASN A 164 -9.35 -11.68 12.41
CA ASN A 164 -8.75 -10.35 12.56
C ASN A 164 -9.41 -9.61 13.74
N SER A 165 -8.96 -8.39 14.04
CA SER A 165 -9.49 -7.59 15.15
C SER A 165 -11.01 -7.38 15.05
N GLN A 166 -11.54 -7.20 13.84
CA GLN A 166 -12.97 -7.01 13.60
C GLN A 166 -13.78 -8.31 13.78
N THR A 167 -13.36 -9.43 13.21
CA THR A 167 -14.08 -10.71 13.34
C THR A 167 -14.00 -11.28 14.75
N LEU A 168 -12.97 -10.91 15.52
CA LEU A 168 -12.86 -11.18 16.95
C LEU A 168 -13.67 -10.18 17.82
N GLY A 169 -14.20 -9.09 17.25
CA GLY A 169 -14.99 -8.08 17.95
C GLY A 169 -14.17 -7.18 18.90
N LEU A 170 -12.90 -6.95 18.58
CA LEU A 170 -11.94 -6.20 19.40
C LEU A 170 -11.39 -4.95 18.71
N ASP A 171 -11.82 -4.65 17.49
CA ASP A 171 -11.37 -3.50 16.68
C ASP A 171 -11.58 -2.15 17.38
N THR A 172 -12.65 -2.03 18.18
CA THR A 172 -12.95 -0.83 18.97
C THR A 172 -12.58 -0.98 20.45
N LEU A 173 -11.76 -1.95 20.84
CA LEU A 173 -11.34 -2.13 22.22
C LEU A 173 -10.58 -0.89 22.70
N ASN A 174 -11.15 -0.17 23.66
CA ASN A 174 -10.58 1.06 24.20
C ASN A 174 -10.66 1.09 25.73
N VAL A 175 -9.56 1.47 26.38
CA VAL A 175 -9.46 1.64 27.84
C VAL A 175 -9.14 3.07 28.27
N GLN A 176 -9.13 4.02 27.33
CA GLN A 176 -8.80 5.42 27.60
C GLN A 176 -9.96 6.15 28.27
N GLN A 177 -9.65 7.28 28.88
CA GLN A 177 -10.62 8.22 29.41
C GLN A 177 -10.52 9.54 28.66
N LYS A 178 -11.63 10.28 28.57
CA LYS A 178 -11.65 11.58 27.91
C LYS A 178 -10.90 12.62 28.75
N TYR A 179 -10.04 13.40 28.10
CA TYR A 179 -9.44 14.59 28.70
C TYR A 179 -10.42 15.77 28.71
N LYS A 180 -10.24 16.66 29.68
CA LYS A 180 -10.85 17.99 29.64
C LYS A 180 -10.03 18.87 28.69
N VAL A 181 -10.44 18.92 27.43
CA VAL A 181 -9.79 19.71 26.39
C VAL A 181 -10.15 21.19 26.57
N SER A 182 -9.14 22.06 26.48
CA SER A 182 -9.29 23.52 26.44
C SER A 182 -8.18 24.11 25.57
N ASP A 183 -8.48 25.19 24.89
CA ASP A 183 -7.51 25.96 24.11
C ASP A 183 -7.33 27.38 24.67
N THR A 184 -6.27 28.03 24.21
CA THR A 184 -5.97 29.44 24.45
C THR A 184 -5.59 30.06 23.12
N ALA A 185 -6.06 31.28 22.83
CA ALA A 185 -5.76 31.98 21.59
C ALA A 185 -4.24 32.09 21.36
N ALA A 186 -3.76 31.47 20.27
CA ALA A 186 -2.40 31.59 19.79
C ALA A 186 -2.37 32.65 18.68
N ILE A 187 -1.77 33.81 18.96
CA ILE A 187 -1.67 34.90 17.99
C ILE A 187 -0.59 34.54 16.97
N VAL A 188 -1.00 34.32 15.72
CA VAL A 188 -0.10 34.13 14.59
C VAL A 188 0.37 35.50 14.11
N THR A 189 1.69 35.67 13.95
CA THR A 189 2.31 36.92 13.51
C THR A 189 3.09 36.74 12.20
N GLY A 190 3.52 37.85 11.62
CA GLY A 190 4.31 37.86 10.39
C GLY A 190 3.47 37.74 9.12
N TYR A 191 4.18 37.67 8.00
CA TYR A 191 3.61 37.68 6.66
C TYR A 191 4.18 36.54 5.82
N ALA A 192 3.50 36.26 4.71
CA ALA A 192 3.98 35.36 3.68
C ALA A 192 3.70 35.94 2.28
N ASP A 193 4.57 35.60 1.34
CA ASP A 193 4.39 35.89 -0.08
C ASP A 193 3.17 35.13 -0.62
N THR A 194 2.32 35.83 -1.37
CA THR A 194 1.28 35.21 -2.20
C THR A 194 1.81 34.91 -3.59
N THR A 195 0.98 34.28 -4.44
CA THR A 195 1.28 34.12 -5.88
C THR A 195 1.05 35.39 -6.71
N ILE A 196 0.55 36.47 -6.10
CA ILE A 196 0.23 37.73 -6.79
C ILE A 196 1.52 38.54 -6.93
N ALA A 197 1.99 38.73 -8.16
CA ALA A 197 3.18 39.53 -8.46
C ALA A 197 2.89 41.03 -8.34
N LEU A 198 3.88 41.80 -7.90
CA LEU A 198 3.78 43.26 -7.80
C LEU A 198 3.90 43.91 -9.19
N ASP A 199 2.87 44.64 -9.61
CA ASP A 199 2.84 45.39 -10.86
C ASP A 199 3.21 46.85 -10.64
N ASN A 200 4.46 47.18 -10.98
CA ASN A 200 5.01 48.53 -10.86
C ASN A 200 4.60 49.47 -12.01
N SER A 201 3.92 48.99 -13.05
CA SER A 201 3.60 49.79 -14.25
C SER A 201 2.63 50.94 -13.95
N THR A 202 1.75 50.77 -12.96
CA THR A 202 0.75 51.76 -12.53
C THR A 202 1.33 52.92 -11.73
N PHE A 203 2.56 52.79 -11.22
CA PHE A 203 3.16 53.78 -10.33
C PHE A 203 3.25 55.16 -10.97
N LYS A 204 3.74 55.23 -12.22
CA LYS A 204 3.92 56.50 -12.94
C LYS A 204 2.62 57.30 -13.06
N ALA A 205 1.51 56.64 -13.37
CA ALA A 205 0.21 57.29 -13.51
C ALA A 205 -0.25 57.95 -12.20
N SER A 206 0.01 57.28 -11.08
CA SER A 206 -0.30 57.79 -9.73
C SER A 206 0.70 58.84 -9.20
N ALA A 207 1.92 58.88 -9.75
CA ALA A 207 3.00 59.75 -9.30
C ALA A 207 3.13 61.06 -10.11
N THR A 208 2.18 61.37 -10.98
CA THR A 208 2.18 62.60 -11.81
C THR A 208 2.26 63.88 -10.99
N GLY A 209 1.75 63.88 -9.74
CA GLY A 209 1.86 65.00 -8.80
C GLY A 209 3.28 65.34 -8.34
N LEU A 210 4.27 64.47 -8.58
CA LEU A 210 5.68 64.75 -8.31
C LEU A 210 6.32 65.66 -9.38
N GLY A 211 5.70 65.77 -10.57
CA GLY A 211 6.22 66.52 -11.71
C GLY A 211 7.43 65.86 -12.38
N GLY A 212 8.02 66.53 -13.37
CA GLY A 212 9.12 66.00 -14.19
C GLY A 212 8.64 65.22 -15.42
N THR A 213 9.55 64.51 -16.07
CA THR A 213 9.32 63.77 -17.33
C THR A 213 8.98 62.30 -17.11
N ASP A 214 9.58 61.67 -16.10
CA ASP A 214 9.39 60.24 -15.82
C ASP A 214 9.65 59.86 -14.36
N GLN A 215 8.79 59.00 -13.80
CA GLN A 215 8.68 58.67 -12.38
C GLN A 215 8.71 57.15 -12.29
N LYS A 216 9.86 56.59 -11.94
CA LYS A 216 10.06 55.14 -11.93
C LYS A 216 10.57 54.66 -10.59
N ILE A 217 10.18 53.43 -10.25
CA ILE A 217 10.71 52.70 -9.11
C ILE A 217 12.04 52.06 -9.51
N ASP A 218 13.06 52.20 -8.66
CA ASP A 218 14.38 51.61 -8.84
C ASP A 218 14.49 50.31 -8.04
N GLY A 219 14.43 49.16 -8.74
CA GLY A 219 14.56 47.84 -8.13
C GLY A 219 13.25 47.32 -7.50
N ASP A 220 13.38 46.39 -6.57
CA ASP A 220 12.25 45.78 -5.87
C ASP A 220 11.66 46.70 -4.77
N LEU A 221 10.42 46.44 -4.37
CA LEU A 221 9.76 47.10 -3.24
C LEU A 221 10.31 46.56 -1.91
N LYS A 222 10.36 47.41 -0.90
CA LYS A 222 10.80 47.09 0.46
C LYS A 222 9.56 46.96 1.32
N PHE A 223 9.33 45.78 1.87
CA PHE A 223 8.21 45.51 2.76
C PHE A 223 8.63 45.67 4.23
N ASP A 224 7.73 46.26 5.00
CA ASP A 224 7.83 46.44 6.44
C ASP A 224 6.87 45.49 7.13
N ASP A 225 7.40 44.42 7.71
CA ASP A 225 6.63 43.37 8.38
C ASP A 225 6.01 43.81 9.71
N THR A 226 6.46 44.95 10.24
CA THR A 226 5.98 45.51 11.50
C THR A 226 4.70 46.32 11.28
N THR A 227 4.56 46.95 10.12
CA THR A 227 3.43 47.82 9.76
C THR A 227 2.58 47.31 8.61
N GLY A 228 3.07 46.33 7.84
CA GLY A 228 2.41 45.84 6.62
C GLY A 228 2.52 46.79 5.42
N LYS A 229 3.44 47.76 5.47
CA LYS A 229 3.60 48.81 4.46
C LYS A 229 4.70 48.47 3.44
N TYR A 230 4.61 49.10 2.28
CA TYR A 230 5.59 48.95 1.20
C TYR A 230 6.25 50.28 0.89
N TYR A 231 7.53 50.23 0.55
CA TYR A 231 8.35 51.39 0.24
C TYR A 231 9.12 51.17 -1.06
N ALA A 232 9.28 52.23 -1.82
CA ALA A 232 9.99 52.20 -3.09
C ALA A 232 11.02 53.31 -3.15
N LYS A 233 12.19 53.01 -3.74
CA LYS A 233 13.13 54.04 -4.17
C LYS A 233 12.63 54.60 -5.50
N VAL A 234 12.43 55.90 -5.57
CA VAL A 234 11.85 56.56 -6.75
C VAL A 234 12.86 57.56 -7.31
N THR A 235 13.13 57.44 -8.61
CA THR A 235 13.85 58.45 -9.38
C THR A 235 12.86 59.22 -10.25
N VAL A 236 12.83 60.54 -10.08
CA VAL A 236 11.94 61.47 -10.78
C VAL A 236 12.76 62.32 -11.75
N THR A 237 12.83 61.88 -13.00
CA THR A 237 13.61 62.55 -14.05
C THR A 237 13.07 63.95 -14.30
N GLY A 238 13.89 64.98 -14.08
CA GLY A 238 13.49 66.38 -14.26
C GLY A 238 12.73 67.01 -13.08
N GLY A 239 12.51 66.27 -11.99
CA GLY A 239 11.96 66.81 -10.74
C GLY A 239 13.07 67.30 -9.81
N THR A 240 13.00 68.55 -9.33
CA THR A 240 13.96 69.08 -8.37
C THR A 240 13.63 68.63 -6.95
N GLY A 241 14.53 67.88 -6.30
CA GLY A 241 14.38 67.45 -4.90
C GLY A 241 13.31 66.37 -4.69
N LYS A 242 12.99 65.59 -5.74
CA LYS A 242 11.95 64.56 -5.70
C LYS A 242 12.49 63.13 -5.61
N ASP A 243 13.80 62.93 -5.78
CA ASP A 243 14.43 61.60 -5.67
C ASP A 243 14.54 61.17 -4.20
N GLY A 244 14.18 59.92 -3.93
CA GLY A 244 14.26 59.36 -2.58
C GLY A 244 13.29 58.20 -2.36
N TYR A 245 13.03 57.88 -1.10
CA TYR A 245 12.08 56.84 -0.73
C TYR A 245 10.67 57.39 -0.54
N TYR A 246 9.69 56.67 -1.07
CA TYR A 246 8.26 56.93 -0.92
C TYR A 246 7.55 55.68 -0.42
N GLU A 247 6.48 55.89 0.36
CA GLU A 247 5.52 54.82 0.65
C GLU A 247 4.68 54.55 -0.60
N VAL A 248 4.41 53.28 -0.87
CA VAL A 248 3.57 52.83 -1.99
C VAL A 248 2.42 51.97 -1.49
N SER A 249 1.26 52.12 -2.11
CA SER A 249 0.09 51.29 -1.88
C SER A 249 0.08 50.13 -2.86
N VAL A 250 -0.18 48.93 -2.36
CA VAL A 250 -0.25 47.69 -3.15
C VAL A 250 -1.67 47.15 -3.09
N ASP A 251 -2.30 46.96 -4.26
CA ASP A 251 -3.58 46.27 -4.35
C ASP A 251 -3.39 44.78 -4.05
N LYS A 252 -4.11 44.27 -3.05
CA LYS A 252 -3.95 42.90 -2.55
C LYS A 252 -4.57 41.82 -3.45
N THR A 253 -5.29 42.21 -4.51
CA THR A 253 -5.98 41.32 -5.44
C THR A 253 -5.18 41.09 -6.72
N ASN A 254 -4.60 42.17 -7.27
CA ASN A 254 -3.93 42.13 -8.57
C ASN A 254 -2.46 42.59 -8.53
N GLY A 255 -1.99 43.15 -7.41
CA GLY A 255 -0.60 43.54 -7.21
C GLY A 255 -0.24 44.93 -7.72
N GLU A 256 -1.19 45.75 -8.19
CA GLU A 256 -0.92 47.10 -8.68
C GLU A 256 -0.25 47.99 -7.62
N VAL A 257 0.82 48.69 -8.01
CA VAL A 257 1.61 49.58 -7.14
C VAL A 257 1.31 51.03 -7.48
N THR A 258 0.92 51.83 -6.48
CA THR A 258 0.61 53.26 -6.63
C THR A 258 1.26 54.11 -5.54
N LEU A 259 1.47 55.40 -5.80
CA LEU A 259 2.01 56.35 -4.83
C LEU A 259 1.05 56.49 -3.64
N ALA A 260 1.50 56.14 -2.44
CA ALA A 260 0.66 56.22 -1.25
C ALA A 260 0.47 57.69 -0.81
N GLY A 261 -0.77 58.01 -0.41
CA GLY A 261 -1.10 59.29 0.23
C GLY A 261 -0.84 60.55 -0.62
N GLY A 262 -0.55 60.42 -1.91
CA GLY A 262 -0.23 61.55 -2.79
C GLY A 262 0.98 62.37 -2.33
N ALA A 263 1.96 61.71 -1.70
CA ALA A 263 3.13 62.38 -1.13
C ALA A 263 3.86 63.23 -2.18
N THR A 264 4.06 64.52 -1.88
CA THR A 264 4.68 65.46 -2.83
C THR A 264 6.20 65.56 -2.65
N SER A 265 6.77 64.99 -1.59
CA SER A 265 8.21 65.05 -1.27
C SER A 265 8.66 63.71 -0.68
N PRO A 266 9.96 63.35 -0.79
CA PRO A 266 10.48 62.11 -0.21
C PRO A 266 10.29 62.02 1.31
N LEU A 267 10.29 60.80 1.83
CA LEU A 267 10.23 60.55 3.27
C LEU A 267 11.42 61.20 4.00
N THR A 268 11.12 61.91 5.09
CA THR A 268 12.15 62.50 5.95
C THR A 268 12.92 61.37 6.65
N GLY A 269 14.22 61.26 6.40
CA GLY A 269 15.05 60.16 6.90
C GLY A 269 15.19 58.97 5.94
N GLY A 270 14.52 58.98 4.78
CA GLY A 270 14.63 57.92 3.78
C GLY A 270 13.80 56.69 4.09
N LEU A 271 14.34 55.50 3.81
CA LEU A 271 13.68 54.22 4.07
C LEU A 271 13.64 53.94 5.59
N PRO A 272 12.50 53.55 6.17
CA PRO A 272 12.45 53.16 7.58
C PRO A 272 13.28 51.90 7.82
N ALA A 273 13.93 51.81 8.99
CA ALA A 273 14.81 50.69 9.34
C ALA A 273 14.09 49.33 9.46
N THR A 274 12.76 49.36 9.59
CA THR A 274 11.87 48.18 9.66
C THR A 274 11.47 47.64 8.29
N ALA A 275 11.71 48.38 7.20
CA ALA A 275 11.42 47.92 5.84
C ALA A 275 12.63 47.22 5.22
N THR A 276 12.91 45.99 5.67
CA THR A 276 14.13 45.25 5.31
C THR A 276 13.95 44.25 4.17
N GLU A 277 12.72 43.82 3.88
CA GLU A 277 12.45 42.71 2.99
C GLU A 277 12.24 43.18 1.54
N ASP A 278 13.09 42.76 0.61
CA ASP A 278 12.87 42.99 -0.82
C ASP A 278 11.85 41.98 -1.36
N VAL A 279 10.68 42.48 -1.78
CA VAL A 279 9.54 41.65 -2.19
C VAL A 279 9.20 41.83 -3.67
N LYS A 280 8.82 40.72 -4.32
CA LYS A 280 8.30 40.70 -5.70
C LYS A 280 6.82 40.35 -5.78
N ASN A 281 6.27 39.84 -4.68
CA ASN A 281 4.91 39.39 -4.56
C ASN A 281 4.21 40.10 -3.40
N VAL A 282 2.89 40.14 -3.47
CA VAL A 282 2.04 40.70 -2.44
C VAL A 282 2.17 39.86 -1.17
N GLN A 283 2.43 40.54 -0.05
CA GLN A 283 2.42 40.00 1.30
C GLN A 283 1.00 39.94 1.87
N VAL A 284 0.65 38.78 2.41
CA VAL A 284 -0.56 38.54 3.21
C VAL A 284 -0.17 38.20 4.65
N ALA A 285 -0.98 38.64 5.62
CA ALA A 285 -0.68 38.36 7.02
C ALA A 285 -0.92 36.88 7.32
N ASN A 286 -0.01 36.23 8.04
CA ASN A 286 -0.22 34.85 8.46
C ASN A 286 -1.45 34.71 9.37
N ALA A 287 -1.83 35.79 10.07
CA ALA A 287 -3.05 35.90 10.86
C ALA A 287 -4.35 35.74 10.03
N ASP A 288 -4.30 35.97 8.72
CA ASP A 288 -5.47 35.79 7.85
C ASP A 288 -5.82 34.32 7.63
N LEU A 289 -4.86 33.41 7.89
CA LEU A 289 -5.01 31.96 7.80
C LEU A 289 -5.53 31.52 6.41
N THR A 290 -5.06 32.15 5.35
CA THR A 290 -5.62 32.07 3.99
C THR A 290 -5.80 30.63 3.50
N GLU A 291 -4.75 29.81 3.55
CA GLU A 291 -4.81 28.40 3.13
C GLU A 291 -5.65 27.54 4.07
N ALA A 292 -5.52 27.75 5.38
CA ALA A 292 -6.26 26.99 6.39
C ALA A 292 -7.78 27.24 6.27
N LYS A 293 -8.22 28.49 6.07
CA LYS A 293 -9.63 28.83 5.83
C LYS A 293 -10.16 28.24 4.53
N ALA A 294 -9.37 28.28 3.45
CA ALA A 294 -9.76 27.66 2.19
C ALA A 294 -9.93 26.14 2.35
N ALA A 295 -9.01 25.48 3.07
CA ALA A 295 -9.09 24.05 3.36
C ALA A 295 -10.32 23.70 4.23
N LEU A 296 -10.62 24.50 5.26
CA LEU A 296 -11.82 24.32 6.08
C LEU A 296 -13.10 24.49 5.27
N THR A 297 -13.15 25.49 4.38
CA THR A 297 -14.30 25.70 3.49
C THR A 297 -14.48 24.53 2.52
N ALA A 298 -13.39 24.04 1.92
CA ALA A 298 -13.41 22.87 1.04
C ALA A 298 -13.82 21.59 1.78
N ALA A 299 -13.48 21.48 3.08
CA ALA A 299 -13.90 20.38 3.95
C ALA A 299 -15.36 20.51 4.46
N GLY A 300 -16.08 21.58 4.09
CA GLY A 300 -17.47 21.80 4.50
C GLY A 300 -17.63 22.28 5.95
N VAL A 301 -16.54 22.73 6.60
CA VAL A 301 -16.60 23.33 7.93
C VAL A 301 -17.16 24.73 7.79
N THR A 302 -18.30 24.96 8.43
CA THR A 302 -18.89 26.30 8.56
C THR A 302 -18.41 26.92 9.87
N GLY A 303 -17.83 28.12 9.74
CA GLY A 303 -17.43 28.99 10.84
C GLY A 303 -18.05 30.36 10.66
#